data_AF-A0A535PL71-F1
#
_entry.id   AF-A0A535PL71-F1
#
_cell.length_a   1.000
_cell.length_b   1.000
_cell.length_c   1.000
_cell.angle_alpha   90.00
_cell.angle_beta   90.00
_cell.angle_gamma   90.00
#
_symmetry.space_group_name_H-M   'P 1'
#
loop_
_entity.id
_entity.type
_entity.pdbx_description
1 polymer ?
#
loop_
_entity_poly.entity_id
_entity_poly.type
_entity_poly.pdbx_seq_one_letter_code
_entity_poly.pdbx_strand_id
1 'polypeptide(L)'
;MALCRSVSFFIIGRKLLFLQRDRCIRGRDHCLSFLEVGMSLESTNLQTASQNVSSIEERPLRRQTHTYELIRQCIHCGFCLPTCPTYAVLGVEMDSPRGRIYQMQAVADGRMEVSAEFVDHMYCCLGCRACETACPSGVQFGKLIEAAREHIQLEVAQMPLFSEHMRPETTLQEKPISKGDSEYPLHEHVPAPPALESPTERLLRRFFFDMMLPSRSITSLVFAGLKLYQRTGLQTLVHRTRLLDIVNALPTPLQGKLKMPEKLMPYASGELLPAPLSEVTPALGRRHYRVGFISGCIMDQVFRDINKATIRVLTANGCEVITPMQQQCCGALHVHAGEAERGRKLARHNIDVFEPYNCDVIIINSAGCGSNLKEYGHLLRDDPQYARRAQAFSAKVKDISEFLASIELNQEMGEV
;
A
#
# COMPACT_ATOMS: atom_id res chain seq x y z
N MET A 1 21.21 46.86 -44.04
CA MET A 1 21.42 47.94 -43.04
C MET A 1 22.26 47.37 -41.91
N ALA A 2 23.34 48.06 -41.59
CA ALA A 2 24.36 47.67 -40.64
C ALA A 2 23.83 47.50 -39.22
N LEU A 3 24.47 46.62 -38.44
CA LEU A 3 25.09 47.00 -37.16
C LEU A 3 26.01 45.89 -36.66
N CYS A 4 27.30 46.18 -36.78
CA CYS A 4 28.39 45.56 -36.05
C CYS A 4 28.42 46.13 -34.62
N ARG A 5 28.62 45.29 -33.60
CA ARG A 5 29.24 45.58 -32.28
C ARG A 5 29.38 44.21 -31.56
N SER A 6 30.55 43.62 -31.39
CA SER A 6 31.78 44.01 -30.66
C SER A 6 31.88 43.29 -29.30
N VAL A 7 32.78 42.29 -29.23
CA VAL A 7 33.82 41.95 -28.21
C VAL A 7 33.36 41.90 -26.72
N SER A 8 33.76 40.98 -25.83
CA SER A 8 35.11 40.45 -25.53
C SER A 8 35.06 39.25 -24.58
N PHE A 9 36.11 38.44 -24.63
CA PHE A 9 36.49 37.41 -23.65
C PHE A 9 36.81 37.97 -22.26
N PHE A 10 36.67 37.16 -21.21
CA PHE A 10 37.61 37.14 -20.07
C PHE A 10 37.67 35.76 -19.40
N ILE A 11 38.89 35.31 -19.09
CA ILE A 11 39.20 34.15 -18.22
C ILE A 11 39.89 34.70 -16.97
N ILE A 12 39.38 34.41 -15.77
CA ILE A 12 40.18 34.37 -14.53
C ILE A 12 39.64 33.26 -13.61
N GLY A 13 40.43 32.21 -13.37
CA GLY A 13 40.36 31.39 -12.14
C GLY A 13 39.28 30.29 -12.01
N ARG A 14 39.57 29.30 -11.15
CA ARG A 14 38.97 27.96 -11.01
C ARG A 14 37.51 27.94 -10.47
N LYS A 15 36.66 27.09 -11.09
CA LYS A 15 35.22 26.77 -10.82
C LYS A 15 34.22 27.81 -11.36
N LEU A 16 33.07 27.47 -11.95
CA LEU A 16 32.42 26.24 -12.41
C LEU A 16 31.16 26.68 -13.20
N LEU A 17 30.58 25.73 -13.95
CA LEU A 17 29.17 25.60 -14.35
C LEU A 17 28.70 26.11 -15.74
N PHE A 18 28.42 25.06 -16.54
CA PHE A 18 27.52 24.90 -17.67
C PHE A 18 26.24 25.73 -17.68
N LEU A 19 25.76 26.02 -18.90
CA LEU A 19 24.38 25.86 -19.40
C LEU A 19 24.41 26.35 -20.86
N GLN A 20 23.80 25.74 -21.87
CA GLN A 20 23.02 24.52 -22.07
C GLN A 20 22.73 24.46 -23.59
N ARG A 21 22.50 23.24 -24.12
CA ARG A 21 21.60 22.91 -25.26
C ARG A 21 21.89 23.56 -26.63
N ASP A 22 21.84 22.88 -27.77
CA ASP A 22 21.25 21.61 -28.14
C ASP A 22 21.67 21.27 -29.57
N ARG A 23 21.49 19.99 -29.93
CA ARG A 23 21.29 19.43 -31.30
C ARG A 23 22.52 19.15 -32.18
N CYS A 24 22.86 17.85 -32.21
CA CYS A 24 22.64 16.91 -33.32
C CYS A 24 23.06 17.35 -34.74
N ILE A 25 23.88 16.53 -35.42
CA ILE A 25 23.61 15.89 -36.73
C ILE A 25 24.94 15.41 -37.39
N ARG A 26 24.95 14.13 -37.83
CA ARG A 26 25.82 13.46 -38.84
C ARG A 26 27.34 13.48 -38.58
N GLY A 27 28.12 12.43 -38.79
CA GLY A 27 27.95 11.16 -39.49
C GLY A 27 29.35 10.74 -39.96
N ARG A 28 29.60 9.41 -40.07
CA ARG A 28 30.66 8.76 -40.86
C ARG A 28 32.12 9.21 -40.60
N ASP A 29 32.93 8.34 -40.00
CA ASP A 29 33.69 7.33 -40.75
C ASP A 29 34.56 6.48 -39.82
N HIS A 30 34.68 5.20 -40.17
CA HIS A 30 35.58 4.23 -39.56
C HIS A 30 37.04 4.58 -39.87
N CYS A 31 37.92 4.49 -38.86
CA CYS A 31 39.22 3.83 -39.04
C CYS A 31 39.81 3.37 -37.70
N LEU A 32 39.96 2.05 -37.62
CA LEU A 32 40.77 1.34 -36.63
C LEU A 32 42.25 1.62 -36.91
N SER A 33 43.03 1.87 -35.86
CA SER A 33 44.43 1.42 -35.80
C SER A 33 44.78 1.02 -34.36
N PHE A 34 44.81 -0.29 -34.15
CA PHE A 34 45.83 -1.01 -33.36
C PHE A 34 47.23 -0.48 -33.75
N LEU A 35 48.32 -0.52 -32.99
CA LEU A 35 48.76 -1.26 -31.80
C LEU A 35 50.14 -0.62 -31.48
N GLU A 36 50.49 -0.35 -30.23
CA GLU A 36 51.87 -0.56 -29.80
C GLU A 36 51.88 -0.90 -28.31
N VAL A 37 51.98 -2.19 -28.05
CA VAL A 37 52.17 -2.79 -26.74
C VAL A 37 53.66 -2.70 -26.43
N GLY A 38 54.01 -1.82 -25.50
CA GLY A 38 55.28 -1.87 -24.79
C GLY A 38 55.06 -2.52 -23.43
N MET A 39 55.23 -3.84 -23.35
CA MET A 39 55.30 -4.55 -22.07
C MET A 39 56.69 -4.35 -21.47
N SER A 40 56.77 -3.69 -20.32
CA SER A 40 57.88 -3.84 -19.38
C SER A 40 57.33 -4.46 -18.10
N LEU A 41 57.87 -5.64 -17.76
CA LEU A 41 57.64 -6.38 -16.53
C LEU A 41 58.64 -5.89 -15.49
N GLU A 42 58.20 -5.11 -14.51
CA GLU A 42 58.87 -5.02 -13.21
C GLU A 42 57.87 -5.30 -12.08
N SER A 43 58.05 -6.51 -11.56
CA SER A 43 57.79 -7.02 -10.21
C SER A 43 57.21 -6.06 -9.15
N THR A 44 56.04 -6.49 -8.68
CA THR A 44 55.69 -6.63 -7.26
C THR A 44 55.56 -5.34 -6.43
N ASN A 45 54.32 -4.89 -6.27
CA ASN A 45 53.89 -4.40 -4.97
C ASN A 45 52.52 -4.98 -4.60
N LEU A 46 52.54 -5.70 -3.50
CA LEU A 46 51.41 -6.30 -2.81
C LEU A 46 50.57 -5.14 -2.23
N GLN A 47 49.64 -4.59 -3.00
CA GLN A 47 48.61 -3.68 -2.49
C GLN A 47 47.29 -4.42 -2.46
N THR A 48 46.98 -4.87 -1.24
CA THR A 48 45.68 -5.15 -0.68
C THR A 48 44.55 -4.60 -1.53
N ALA A 49 43.87 -5.48 -2.27
CA ALA A 49 42.61 -5.15 -2.91
C ALA A 49 41.57 -4.93 -1.81
N SER A 50 41.48 -3.70 -1.29
CA SER A 50 40.27 -3.25 -0.62
C SER A 50 39.20 -3.14 -1.71
N GLN A 51 38.39 -4.19 -1.84
CA GLN A 51 37.23 -4.14 -2.70
C GLN A 51 36.34 -2.98 -2.21
N ASN A 52 36.17 -1.99 -3.08
CA ASN A 52 35.22 -0.90 -2.92
C ASN A 52 33.83 -1.50 -2.63
N VAL A 53 33.37 -1.35 -1.39
CA VAL A 53 31.95 -1.44 -1.05
C VAL A 53 31.28 -0.27 -1.77
N SER A 54 30.34 -0.56 -2.66
CA SER A 54 29.52 0.42 -3.38
C SER A 54 29.06 1.54 -2.44
N SER A 55 29.21 2.79 -2.86
CA SER A 55 28.83 3.94 -2.04
C SER A 55 27.34 3.86 -1.63
N ILE A 56 26.97 4.41 -0.47
CA ILE A 56 25.59 4.37 0.07
C ILE A 56 24.55 4.91 -0.95
N GLU A 57 24.99 5.71 -1.92
CA GLU A 57 24.19 6.29 -3.00
C GLU A 57 23.81 5.28 -4.10
N GLU A 58 24.52 4.16 -4.24
CA GLU A 58 24.30 3.13 -5.28
C GLU A 58 23.29 2.04 -4.87
N ARG A 59 22.73 2.12 -3.65
CA ARG A 59 21.79 1.13 -3.13
C ARG A 59 20.49 1.05 -3.95
N PRO A 60 19.95 -0.15 -4.24
CA PRO A 60 18.82 -0.29 -5.18
C PRO A 60 17.50 0.34 -4.74
N LEU A 61 17.20 0.40 -3.44
CA LEU A 61 15.97 1.02 -2.92
C LEU A 61 16.22 2.49 -2.50
N ARG A 62 16.37 3.39 -3.50
CA ARG A 62 16.54 4.84 -3.28
C ARG A 62 15.77 5.67 -4.31
N ARG A 63 15.34 6.88 -3.93
CA ARG A 63 14.46 7.81 -4.69
C ARG A 63 14.92 8.28 -6.07
N GLN A 64 16.06 7.82 -6.58
CA GLN A 64 16.65 8.25 -7.87
C GLN A 64 17.18 7.06 -8.69
N THR A 65 16.72 5.85 -8.38
CA THR A 65 17.12 4.61 -9.05
C THR A 65 16.05 4.16 -10.04
N HIS A 66 16.46 3.38 -11.05
CA HIS A 66 15.52 2.73 -11.96
C HIS A 66 14.52 1.83 -11.21
N THR A 67 14.95 1.18 -10.13
CA THR A 67 14.09 0.40 -9.22
C THR A 67 12.96 1.26 -8.66
N TYR A 68 13.23 2.50 -8.26
CA TYR A 68 12.20 3.38 -7.73
C TYR A 68 11.18 3.82 -8.78
N GLU A 69 11.57 3.95 -10.05
CA GLU A 69 10.63 4.18 -11.15
C GLU A 69 9.66 2.99 -11.32
N LEU A 70 10.19 1.77 -11.25
CA LEU A 70 9.41 0.53 -11.30
C LEU A 70 8.46 0.40 -10.10
N ILE A 71 8.90 0.79 -8.90
CA ILE A 71 8.04 0.83 -7.69
C ILE A 71 6.82 1.71 -7.92
N ARG A 72 7.01 2.91 -8.50
CA ARG A 72 5.95 3.90 -8.72
C ARG A 72 4.93 3.53 -9.80
N GLN A 73 5.19 2.49 -10.60
CA GLN A 73 4.22 1.96 -11.54
C GLN A 73 3.06 1.24 -10.83
N CYS A 74 3.27 0.80 -9.58
CA CYS A 74 2.21 0.16 -8.81
C CYS A 74 1.14 1.18 -8.41
N ILE A 75 -0.08 0.99 -8.90
CA ILE A 75 -1.26 1.80 -8.52
C ILE A 75 -2.00 1.23 -7.29
N HIS A 76 -1.44 0.23 -6.63
CA HIS A 76 -2.01 -0.45 -5.45
C HIS A 76 -3.44 -1.01 -5.63
N CYS A 77 -3.81 -1.41 -6.85
CA CYS A 77 -5.15 -1.93 -7.17
C CYS A 77 -5.47 -3.32 -6.58
N GLY A 78 -4.48 -4.17 -6.35
CA GLY A 78 -4.66 -5.49 -5.71
C GLY A 78 -4.90 -6.67 -6.64
N PHE A 79 -4.88 -6.49 -7.97
CA PHE A 79 -5.01 -7.62 -8.93
C PHE A 79 -3.94 -8.72 -8.76
N CYS A 80 -2.81 -8.40 -8.14
CA CYS A 80 -1.75 -9.35 -7.85
C CYS A 80 -2.02 -10.25 -6.63
N LEU A 81 -3.04 -9.96 -5.81
CA LEU A 81 -3.35 -10.70 -4.59
C LEU A 81 -3.74 -12.17 -4.88
N PRO A 82 -4.79 -12.46 -5.68
CA PRO A 82 -5.26 -13.84 -5.86
C PRO A 82 -4.27 -14.76 -6.59
N THR A 83 -3.33 -14.20 -7.36
CA THR A 83 -2.30 -14.98 -8.07
C THR A 83 -1.05 -15.23 -7.23
N CYS A 84 -0.91 -14.56 -6.09
CA CYS A 84 0.30 -14.66 -5.29
C CYS A 84 0.21 -15.86 -4.33
N PRO A 85 1.11 -16.86 -4.43
CA PRO A 85 1.05 -18.06 -3.60
C PRO A 85 1.30 -17.78 -2.11
N THR A 86 2.19 -16.84 -1.79
CA THR A 86 2.49 -16.48 -0.39
C THR A 86 1.30 -15.80 0.28
N TYR A 87 0.67 -14.86 -0.42
CA TYR A 87 -0.59 -14.27 0.04
C TYR A 87 -1.71 -15.31 0.11
N ALA A 88 -1.81 -16.20 -0.88
CA ALA A 88 -2.84 -17.22 -0.92
C ALA A 88 -2.78 -18.16 0.29
N VAL A 89 -1.58 -18.48 0.78
CA VAL A 89 -1.38 -19.31 1.97
C VAL A 89 -1.49 -18.50 3.27
N LEU A 90 -0.80 -17.36 3.36
CA LEU A 90 -0.65 -16.63 4.62
C LEU A 90 -1.82 -15.68 4.92
N GLY A 91 -2.50 -15.15 3.89
CA GLY A 91 -3.55 -14.14 4.03
C GLY A 91 -3.08 -12.77 4.54
N VAL A 92 -1.77 -12.58 4.65
CA VAL A 92 -1.15 -11.32 5.10
C VAL A 92 -0.80 -10.48 3.88
N GLU A 93 -1.44 -9.31 3.73
CA GLU A 93 -1.22 -8.49 2.53
C GLU A 93 0.24 -8.03 2.38
N MET A 94 0.94 -7.82 3.49
CA MET A 94 2.36 -7.45 3.45
C MET A 94 3.24 -8.51 2.78
N ASP A 95 2.78 -9.77 2.73
CA ASP A 95 3.41 -10.87 2.00
C ASP A 95 2.97 -11.00 0.54
N SER A 96 2.06 -10.15 0.08
CA SER A 96 1.64 -10.05 -1.32
C SER A 96 2.58 -9.17 -2.16
N PRO A 97 2.53 -9.23 -3.51
CA PRO A 97 3.38 -8.42 -4.36
C PRO A 97 3.13 -6.93 -4.17
N ARG A 98 1.85 -6.51 -4.05
CA ARG A 98 1.47 -5.12 -3.75
C ARG A 98 2.00 -4.67 -2.40
N GLY A 99 1.81 -5.48 -1.35
CA GLY A 99 2.27 -5.15 0.00
C GLY A 99 3.79 -5.02 0.07
N ARG A 100 4.51 -5.88 -0.67
CA ARG A 100 5.97 -5.81 -0.79
C ARG A 100 6.43 -4.55 -1.50
N ILE A 101 5.81 -4.19 -2.62
CA ILE A 101 6.12 -2.93 -3.33
C ILE A 101 5.87 -1.73 -2.40
N TYR A 102 4.78 -1.75 -1.61
CA TYR A 102 4.50 -0.70 -0.64
C TYR A 102 5.62 -0.56 0.41
N GLN A 103 6.09 -1.69 0.95
CA GLN A 103 7.23 -1.71 1.89
C GLN A 103 8.53 -1.22 1.23
N MET A 104 8.85 -1.71 0.03
CA MET A 104 10.03 -1.28 -0.74
C MET A 104 10.00 0.24 -0.99
N GLN A 105 8.81 0.79 -1.31
CA GLN A 105 8.64 2.23 -1.47
C GLN A 105 8.86 2.98 -0.16
N ALA A 106 8.34 2.46 0.96
CA ALA A 106 8.53 3.07 2.27
C ALA A 106 10.02 3.12 2.67
N VAL A 107 10.77 2.07 2.40
CA VAL A 107 12.23 2.03 2.58
C VAL A 107 12.94 3.01 1.66
N ALA A 108 12.60 3.00 0.36
CA ALA A 108 13.20 3.92 -0.61
C ALA A 108 12.91 5.40 -0.28
N ASP A 109 11.76 5.67 0.32
CA ASP A 109 11.32 6.98 0.77
C ASP A 109 11.95 7.45 2.10
N GLY A 110 12.67 6.57 2.80
CA GLY A 110 13.17 6.82 4.16
C GLY A 110 12.07 6.90 5.21
N ARG A 111 10.88 6.32 4.94
CA ARG A 111 9.75 6.24 5.88
C ARG A 111 9.79 4.98 6.74
N MET A 112 10.63 4.02 6.38
CA MET A 112 10.79 2.72 7.03
C MET A 112 12.27 2.32 6.94
N GLU A 113 12.81 1.78 8.02
CA GLU A 113 14.15 1.19 8.04
C GLU A 113 14.08 -0.28 7.62
N VAL A 114 15.22 -0.87 7.21
CA VAL A 114 15.30 -2.31 6.92
C VAL A 114 15.27 -3.08 8.25
N SER A 115 14.06 -3.46 8.68
CA SER A 115 13.81 -4.23 9.91
C SER A 115 13.77 -5.74 9.65
N ALA A 116 13.74 -6.55 10.72
CA ALA A 116 13.57 -8.00 10.62
C ALA A 116 12.25 -8.36 9.91
N GLU A 117 11.15 -7.67 10.20
CA GLU A 117 9.86 -7.91 9.55
C GLU A 117 9.90 -7.58 8.06
N PHE A 118 10.60 -6.49 7.67
CA PHE A 118 10.80 -6.18 6.26
C PHE A 118 11.55 -7.31 5.54
N VAL A 119 12.61 -7.82 6.16
CA VAL A 119 13.40 -8.95 5.65
C VAL A 119 12.52 -10.20 5.50
N ASP A 120 11.79 -10.57 6.55
CA ASP A 120 10.90 -11.74 6.56
C ASP A 120 9.86 -11.67 5.46
N HIS A 121 9.22 -10.50 5.33
CA HIS A 121 8.35 -10.24 4.21
C HIS A 121 9.13 -10.50 2.93
N MET A 122 10.16 -9.72 2.57
CA MET A 122 10.90 -9.87 1.30
C MET A 122 11.36 -11.32 0.97
N TYR A 123 11.85 -12.06 1.96
CA TYR A 123 12.33 -13.44 1.75
C TYR A 123 11.24 -14.49 1.72
N CYS A 124 10.06 -14.24 2.27
CA CYS A 124 8.90 -15.11 2.09
C CYS A 124 8.47 -15.20 0.60
N CYS A 125 8.83 -14.24 -0.26
CA CYS A 125 8.49 -14.30 -1.69
C CYS A 125 9.14 -15.49 -2.41
N LEU A 126 8.33 -16.32 -3.08
CA LEU A 126 8.85 -17.45 -3.88
C LEU A 126 9.52 -17.04 -5.20
N GLY A 127 9.40 -15.77 -5.63
CA GLY A 127 9.98 -15.31 -6.90
C GLY A 127 9.33 -15.89 -8.17
N CYS A 128 8.11 -16.45 -8.08
CA CYS A 128 7.44 -17.10 -9.22
C CYS A 128 6.96 -16.16 -10.34
N ARG A 129 6.87 -14.84 -10.06
CA ARG A 129 6.47 -13.77 -11.00
C ARG A 129 5.06 -13.88 -11.60
N ALA A 130 4.19 -14.77 -11.08
CA ALA A 130 2.78 -14.86 -11.48
C ALA A 130 1.99 -13.55 -11.29
N CYS A 131 2.48 -12.65 -10.44
CA CYS A 131 1.93 -11.32 -10.22
C CYS A 131 2.18 -10.34 -11.37
N GLU A 132 3.23 -10.54 -12.18
CA GLU A 132 3.52 -9.65 -13.31
C GLU A 132 2.51 -9.83 -14.43
N THR A 133 2.15 -11.08 -14.73
CA THR A 133 1.15 -11.40 -15.77
C THR A 133 -0.24 -10.91 -15.38
N ALA A 134 -0.57 -10.91 -14.08
CA ALA A 134 -1.83 -10.39 -13.58
C ALA A 134 -1.87 -8.85 -13.47
N CYS A 135 -0.72 -8.17 -13.55
CA CYS A 135 -0.65 -6.73 -13.29
C CYS A 135 -1.08 -5.90 -14.51
N PRO A 136 -2.19 -5.14 -14.44
CA PRO A 136 -2.61 -4.30 -15.57
C PRO A 136 -1.66 -3.12 -15.81
N SER A 137 -0.89 -2.72 -14.79
CA SER A 137 0.10 -1.64 -14.87
C SER A 137 1.46 -2.10 -15.38
N GLY A 138 1.64 -3.40 -15.63
CA GLY A 138 2.89 -3.96 -16.17
C GLY A 138 4.09 -3.87 -15.22
N VAL A 139 3.86 -3.84 -13.90
CA VAL A 139 4.93 -3.75 -12.90
C VAL A 139 5.87 -4.95 -13.02
N GLN A 140 7.18 -4.69 -13.21
CA GLN A 140 8.22 -5.71 -13.29
C GLN A 140 8.66 -6.16 -11.89
N PHE A 141 7.76 -6.82 -11.16
CA PHE A 141 7.93 -7.19 -9.76
C PHE A 141 9.19 -8.02 -9.46
N GLY A 142 9.58 -8.90 -10.38
CA GLY A 142 10.81 -9.70 -10.27
C GLY A 142 12.06 -8.82 -10.11
N LYS A 143 12.15 -7.71 -10.84
CA LYS A 143 13.26 -6.77 -10.65
C LYS A 143 13.23 -6.10 -9.28
N LEU A 144 12.03 -5.82 -8.77
CA LEU A 144 11.84 -5.17 -7.48
C LEU A 144 12.22 -6.07 -6.31
N ILE A 145 11.82 -7.35 -6.34
CA ILE A 145 12.15 -8.30 -5.26
C ILE A 145 13.64 -8.61 -5.21
N GLU A 146 14.30 -8.74 -6.37
CA GLU A 146 15.76 -8.94 -6.41
C GLU A 146 16.51 -7.71 -5.92
N ALA A 147 16.10 -6.51 -6.37
CA ALA A 147 16.67 -5.24 -5.88
C ALA A 147 16.48 -5.07 -4.36
N ALA A 148 15.34 -5.49 -3.81
CA ALA A 148 15.08 -5.43 -2.37
C ALA A 148 15.98 -6.40 -1.59
N ARG A 149 16.17 -7.62 -2.09
CA ARG A 149 17.06 -8.62 -1.47
C ARG A 149 18.51 -8.18 -1.50
N GLU A 150 18.97 -7.62 -2.62
CA GLU A 150 20.29 -7.00 -2.74
C GLU A 150 20.44 -5.86 -1.73
N HIS A 151 19.45 -4.98 -1.63
CA HIS A 151 19.46 -3.89 -0.66
C HIS A 151 19.59 -4.38 0.79
N ILE A 152 18.86 -5.45 1.15
CA ILE A 152 18.97 -6.08 2.47
C ILE A 152 20.39 -6.57 2.70
N GLN A 153 21.00 -7.27 1.74
CA GLN A 153 22.37 -7.77 1.90
C GLN A 153 23.38 -6.64 2.09
N LEU A 154 23.23 -5.52 1.37
CA LEU A 154 24.10 -4.35 1.49
C LEU A 154 23.93 -3.60 2.82
N GLU A 155 22.77 -3.67 3.47
CA GLU A 155 22.54 -3.12 4.80
C GLU A 155 23.06 -4.06 5.90
N VAL A 156 22.77 -5.37 5.79
CA VAL A 156 23.23 -6.40 6.75
C VAL A 156 24.75 -6.52 6.75
N ALA A 157 25.42 -6.42 5.59
CA ALA A 157 26.87 -6.44 5.48
C ALA A 157 27.58 -5.26 6.17
N GLN A 158 26.86 -4.19 6.53
CA GLN A 158 27.41 -3.01 7.20
C GLN A 158 27.17 -2.97 8.72
N MET A 159 26.49 -3.96 9.31
CA MET A 159 26.34 -4.05 10.76
C MET A 159 27.62 -4.58 11.42
N PRO A 160 28.25 -3.87 12.39
CA PRO A 160 29.42 -4.35 13.09
C PRO A 160 29.00 -5.42 14.13
N LEU A 161 29.43 -6.67 13.88
CA LEU A 161 29.24 -7.87 14.70
C LEU A 161 27.78 -8.22 15.07
N PHE A 162 27.09 -8.93 14.17
CA PHE A 162 26.04 -9.87 14.57
C PHE A 162 26.62 -11.28 14.64
N SER A 163 26.42 -11.92 15.80
CA SER A 163 26.94 -13.25 16.14
C SER A 163 26.43 -14.33 15.19
N GLU A 164 27.17 -15.45 15.17
CA GLU A 164 27.07 -16.65 14.32
C GLU A 164 25.70 -17.34 14.19
N HIS A 165 24.59 -16.77 14.67
CA HIS A 165 23.28 -17.43 14.75
C HIS A 165 22.30 -17.10 13.62
N MET A 166 22.70 -16.31 12.62
CA MET A 166 21.83 -16.02 11.47
C MET A 166 22.60 -16.01 10.14
N ARG A 167 23.46 -17.01 9.92
CA ARG A 167 23.77 -17.43 8.56
C ARG A 167 22.70 -18.45 8.17
N PRO A 168 21.97 -18.30 7.05
CA PRO A 168 21.29 -19.45 6.48
C PRO A 168 22.40 -20.46 6.19
N GLU A 169 22.36 -21.63 6.85
CA GLU A 169 23.30 -22.70 6.56
C GLU A 169 23.18 -23.05 5.08
N THR A 170 24.15 -22.59 4.28
CA THR A 170 24.32 -23.02 2.89
C THR A 170 24.94 -24.41 2.79
N THR A 171 25.19 -25.06 3.93
CA THR A 171 25.46 -26.49 3.99
C THR A 171 24.13 -27.23 4.06
N LEU A 172 23.64 -27.66 2.91
CA LEU A 172 22.76 -28.82 2.83
C LEU A 172 23.56 -30.02 3.38
N GLN A 173 23.54 -30.22 4.69
CA GLN A 173 23.72 -31.56 5.24
C GLN A 173 22.40 -32.27 4.98
N GLU A 174 22.39 -33.10 3.94
CA GLU A 174 21.31 -34.06 3.71
C GLU A 174 21.18 -34.94 4.95
N LYS A 175 20.22 -34.60 5.81
CA LYS A 175 19.79 -35.49 6.89
C LYS A 175 19.05 -36.64 6.21
N PRO A 176 19.42 -37.91 6.43
CA PRO A 176 18.75 -39.02 5.78
C PRO A 176 17.28 -39.00 6.14
N ILE A 177 16.41 -38.83 5.14
CA ILE A 177 14.97 -38.97 5.33
C ILE A 177 14.72 -40.45 5.60
N SER A 178 14.47 -40.81 6.86
CA SER A 178 13.93 -42.12 7.20
C SER A 178 12.58 -42.25 6.50
N LYS A 179 12.45 -43.23 5.61
CA LYS A 179 11.17 -43.61 5.01
C LYS A 179 10.21 -44.04 6.13
N GLY A 180 9.12 -43.30 6.27
CA GLY A 180 8.02 -43.60 7.18
C GLY A 180 7.62 -42.34 7.93
N ASP A 181 6.33 -42.01 7.86
CA ASP A 181 5.66 -40.93 8.60
C ASP A 181 5.63 -39.57 7.87
N SER A 182 4.97 -39.58 6.70
CA SER A 182 4.41 -38.38 6.06
C SER A 182 3.17 -37.90 6.83
N GLU A 183 3.37 -37.36 8.02
CA GLU A 183 2.43 -36.42 8.63
C GLU A 183 3.18 -35.09 8.79
N TYR A 184 3.03 -34.21 7.80
CA TYR A 184 3.38 -32.81 8.01
C TYR A 184 2.41 -32.27 9.06
N PRO A 185 2.88 -31.77 10.23
CA PRO A 185 1.99 -31.15 11.19
C PRO A 185 1.32 -29.96 10.52
N LEU A 186 0.02 -30.06 10.28
CA LEU A 186 -0.81 -28.94 9.86
C LEU A 186 -0.75 -27.88 10.97
N HIS A 187 -0.13 -26.76 10.65
CA HIS A 187 -0.22 -25.47 11.34
C HIS A 187 -0.25 -25.55 12.87
N GLU A 188 0.91 -25.74 13.48
CA GLU A 188 1.11 -25.14 14.79
C GLU A 188 1.08 -23.62 14.59
N HIS A 189 0.11 -22.95 15.21
CA HIS A 189 0.03 -21.49 15.23
C HIS A 189 1.38 -20.96 15.73
N VAL A 190 2.26 -20.51 14.83
CA VAL A 190 3.44 -19.76 15.22
C VAL A 190 2.91 -18.49 15.87
N PRO A 191 3.08 -18.30 17.20
CA PRO A 191 2.61 -17.08 17.83
C PRO A 191 3.34 -15.92 17.17
N ALA A 192 2.58 -14.87 16.84
CA ALA A 192 3.15 -13.64 16.31
C ALA A 192 4.34 -13.22 17.18
N PRO A 193 5.47 -12.77 16.58
CA PRO A 193 6.61 -12.32 17.36
C PRO A 193 6.14 -11.28 18.40
N PRO A 194 6.67 -11.32 19.63
CA PRO A 194 6.24 -10.41 20.68
C PRO A 194 6.41 -8.98 20.18
N ALA A 195 5.28 -8.28 20.04
CA ALA A 195 5.27 -6.93 19.51
C ALA A 195 6.26 -6.05 20.27
N LEU A 196 7.28 -5.54 19.56
CA LEU A 196 8.16 -4.44 19.98
C LEU A 196 7.39 -3.13 20.23
N GLU A 197 6.06 -3.18 20.21
CA GLU A 197 5.17 -2.06 20.49
C GLU A 197 5.17 -1.73 21.98
N SER A 198 5.42 -0.45 22.27
CA SER A 198 5.24 0.14 23.59
C SER A 198 3.79 -0.01 24.09
N PRO A 199 3.56 -0.03 25.43
CA PRO A 199 2.20 -0.14 25.98
C PRO A 199 1.23 0.92 25.45
N THR A 200 1.75 2.09 25.12
CA THR A 200 1.01 3.23 24.56
C THR A 200 0.62 3.00 23.10
N GLU A 201 1.50 2.43 22.29
CA GLU A 201 1.18 2.03 20.90
C GLU A 201 0.09 0.98 20.86
N ARG A 202 0.19 -0.04 21.71
CA ARG A 202 -0.85 -1.08 21.81
C ARG A 202 -2.20 -0.47 22.17
N LEU A 203 -2.23 0.49 23.10
CA LEU A 203 -3.46 1.18 23.49
C LEU A 203 -4.04 2.01 22.33
N LEU A 204 -3.22 2.78 21.62
CA LEU A 204 -3.64 3.59 20.48
C LEU A 204 -4.13 2.72 19.31
N ARG A 205 -3.39 1.65 19.01
CA ARG A 205 -3.73 0.64 18.00
C ARG A 205 -5.07 -0.02 18.32
N ARG A 206 -5.25 -0.45 19.58
CA ARG A 206 -6.53 -1.01 20.07
C ARG A 206 -7.67 -0.01 19.97
N PHE A 207 -7.47 1.23 20.39
CA PHE A 207 -8.48 2.27 20.22
C PHE A 207 -8.89 2.44 18.76
N PHE A 208 -7.91 2.52 17.85
CA PHE A 208 -8.18 2.74 16.43
C PHE A 208 -8.88 1.54 15.77
N PHE A 209 -8.31 0.34 15.89
CA PHE A 209 -8.81 -0.85 15.18
C PHE A 209 -9.96 -1.56 15.89
N ASP A 210 -10.01 -1.61 17.22
CA ASP A 210 -11.09 -2.35 17.90
C ASP A 210 -12.31 -1.50 18.17
N MET A 211 -12.09 -0.21 18.44
CA MET A 211 -13.13 0.68 18.96
C MET A 211 -13.58 1.72 17.92
N MET A 212 -12.66 2.51 17.37
CA MET A 212 -13.00 3.63 16.49
C MET A 212 -13.54 3.13 15.15
N LEU A 213 -12.70 2.50 14.31
CA LEU A 213 -13.07 2.14 12.93
C LEU A 213 -14.30 1.24 12.83
N PRO A 214 -14.51 0.23 13.70
CA PRO A 214 -15.70 -0.61 13.66
C PRO A 214 -16.99 0.11 14.11
N SER A 215 -16.87 1.17 14.92
CA SER A 215 -18.01 1.87 15.50
C SER A 215 -18.29 3.18 14.78
N ARG A 216 -19.46 3.25 14.13
CA ARG A 216 -19.93 4.47 13.48
C ARG A 216 -20.04 5.64 14.47
N SER A 217 -20.58 5.40 15.67
CA SER A 217 -20.79 6.47 16.66
C SER A 217 -19.47 7.08 17.14
N ILE A 218 -18.46 6.26 17.41
CA ILE A 218 -17.15 6.71 17.87
C ILE A 218 -16.41 7.41 16.72
N THR A 219 -16.44 6.81 15.53
CA THR A 219 -15.88 7.42 14.32
C THR A 219 -16.52 8.80 14.04
N SER A 220 -17.85 8.93 14.11
CA SER A 220 -18.52 10.22 13.96
C SER A 220 -18.13 11.25 15.01
N LEU A 221 -17.95 10.85 16.28
CA LEU A 221 -17.51 11.76 17.33
C LEU A 221 -16.07 12.26 17.10
N VAL A 222 -15.16 11.36 16.73
CA VAL A 222 -13.76 11.70 16.43
C VAL A 222 -13.69 12.67 15.25
N PHE A 223 -14.41 12.38 14.15
CA PHE A 223 -14.44 13.26 12.98
C PHE A 223 -15.19 14.58 13.24
N ALA A 224 -16.19 14.61 14.13
CA ALA A 224 -16.82 15.84 14.57
C ALA A 224 -15.83 16.74 15.31
N GLY A 225 -15.06 16.18 16.25
CA GLY A 225 -13.98 16.90 16.94
C GLY A 225 -12.94 17.44 15.96
N LEU A 226 -12.55 16.63 14.98
CA LEU A 226 -11.65 17.05 13.91
C LEU A 226 -12.21 18.22 13.08
N LYS A 227 -13.46 18.11 12.62
CA LYS A 227 -14.12 19.17 11.85
C LYS A 227 -14.20 20.46 12.65
N LEU A 228 -14.49 20.39 13.95
CA LEU A 228 -14.51 21.55 14.83
C LEU A 228 -13.12 22.19 14.95
N TYR A 229 -12.09 21.37 15.16
CA TYR A 229 -10.70 21.80 15.23
C TYR A 229 -10.23 22.51 13.94
N GLN A 230 -10.64 22.02 12.77
CA GLN A 230 -10.31 22.64 11.49
C GLN A 230 -11.12 23.93 11.23
N ARG A 231 -12.45 23.91 11.49
CA ARG A 231 -13.36 25.05 11.24
C ARG A 231 -13.09 26.27 12.11
N THR A 232 -12.66 26.03 13.34
CA THR A 232 -12.33 27.10 14.29
C THR A 232 -10.98 27.77 13.99
N GLY A 233 -10.20 27.25 13.03
CA GLY A 233 -8.87 27.75 12.72
C GLY A 233 -7.81 27.40 13.78
N LEU A 234 -8.18 26.57 14.77
CA LEU A 234 -7.26 26.03 15.78
C LEU A 234 -6.10 25.30 15.11
N GLN A 235 -6.36 24.58 14.01
CA GLN A 235 -5.32 23.97 13.18
C GLN A 235 -4.28 24.99 12.69
N THR A 236 -4.73 26.12 12.15
CA THR A 236 -3.84 27.21 11.70
C THR A 236 -3.02 27.78 12.85
N LEU A 237 -3.62 27.94 14.03
CA LEU A 237 -2.93 28.40 15.23
C LEU A 237 -1.85 27.41 15.67
N VAL A 238 -2.19 26.12 15.71
CA VAL A 238 -1.27 25.03 16.06
C VAL A 238 -0.08 24.97 15.10
N HIS A 239 -0.31 25.16 13.81
CA HIS A 239 0.77 25.23 12.82
C HIS A 239 1.64 26.49 12.94
N ARG A 240 1.08 27.62 13.40
CA ARG A 240 1.83 28.88 13.57
C ARG A 240 2.64 28.95 14.86
N THR A 241 2.15 28.33 15.93
CA THR A 241 2.67 28.51 17.29
C THR A 241 3.80 27.55 17.68
N ARG A 242 4.20 26.61 16.80
CA ARG A 242 5.10 25.48 17.11
C ARG A 242 4.63 24.65 18.31
N LEU A 243 3.35 24.76 18.71
CA LEU A 243 2.77 24.02 19.83
C LEU A 243 2.90 22.50 19.63
N LEU A 244 2.75 22.03 18.38
CA LEU A 244 3.01 20.64 18.03
C LEU A 244 4.45 20.21 18.27
N ASP A 245 5.45 21.08 18.10
CA ASP A 245 6.85 20.72 18.35
C ASP A 245 7.07 20.49 19.86
N ILE A 246 6.42 21.30 20.70
CA ILE A 246 6.44 21.16 22.17
C ILE A 246 5.72 19.87 22.58
N VAL A 247 4.51 19.63 22.05
CA VAL A 247 3.72 18.42 22.37
C VAL A 247 4.41 17.14 21.88
N ASN A 248 5.03 17.17 20.70
CA ASN A 248 5.80 16.04 20.19
C ASN A 248 7.14 15.83 20.91
N ALA A 249 7.63 16.81 21.67
CA ALA A 249 8.84 16.69 22.49
C ALA A 249 8.54 16.27 23.95
N LEU A 250 7.29 16.40 24.40
CA LEU A 250 6.87 15.92 25.72
C LEU A 250 6.87 14.38 25.77
N PRO A 251 7.26 13.76 26.90
CA PRO A 251 7.28 12.31 27.09
C PRO A 251 5.86 11.76 27.27
N THR A 252 5.03 11.90 26.22
CA THR A 252 3.65 11.44 26.17
C THR A 252 3.53 10.23 25.24
N PRO A 253 2.43 9.45 25.32
CA PRO A 253 2.10 8.40 24.35
C PRO A 253 2.17 8.83 22.86
N LEU A 254 2.09 10.13 22.60
CA LEU A 254 2.00 10.75 21.29
C LEU A 254 3.32 11.41 20.85
N GLN A 255 4.40 11.23 21.62
CA GLN A 255 5.72 11.79 21.33
C GLN A 255 6.16 11.41 19.90
N GLY A 256 6.53 12.42 19.10
CA GLY A 256 6.93 12.26 17.71
C GLY A 256 5.83 11.83 16.72
N LYS A 257 4.60 11.55 17.16
CA LYS A 257 3.56 10.89 16.36
C LYS A 257 2.48 11.82 15.81
N LEU A 258 2.38 13.06 16.28
CA LEU A 258 1.29 13.96 15.90
C LEU A 258 1.62 14.83 14.69
N LYS A 259 2.90 15.16 14.48
CA LYS A 259 3.29 16.16 13.48
C LYS A 259 2.96 15.76 12.04
N MET A 260 3.23 14.50 11.69
CA MET A 260 3.04 14.00 10.33
C MET A 260 1.55 13.75 10.00
N PRO A 261 0.77 13.04 10.84
CA PRO A 261 -0.66 12.87 10.60
C PRO A 261 -1.39 14.22 10.48
N GLU A 262 -1.06 15.18 11.34
CA GLU A 262 -1.65 16.51 11.31
C GLU A 262 -1.36 17.27 10.00
N LYS A 263 -0.12 17.20 9.51
CA LYS A 263 0.28 17.87 8.26
C LYS A 263 -0.35 17.23 7.02
N LEU A 264 -0.58 15.92 7.05
CA LEU A 264 -1.17 15.16 5.95
C LEU A 264 -2.70 15.16 5.98
N MET A 265 -3.30 15.77 7.00
CA MET A 265 -4.73 15.72 7.21
C MET A 265 -5.46 16.59 6.20
N PRO A 266 -6.32 16.03 5.33
CA PRO A 266 -7.13 16.83 4.44
C PRO A 266 -8.17 17.62 5.24
N TYR A 267 -8.66 18.71 4.64
CA TYR A 267 -9.78 19.45 5.22
C TYR A 267 -11.04 18.59 5.19
N ALA A 268 -11.58 18.27 6.37
CA ALA A 268 -12.80 17.52 6.53
C ALA A 268 -14.01 18.46 6.35
N SER A 269 -14.63 18.39 5.18
CA SER A 269 -15.84 19.14 4.85
C SER A 269 -17.12 18.39 5.28
N GLY A 270 -18.30 18.99 5.06
CA GLY A 270 -19.61 18.35 5.32
C GLY A 270 -20.17 18.53 6.74
N GLU A 271 -21.28 17.86 7.05
CA GLU A 271 -21.96 17.98 8.35
C GLU A 271 -21.06 17.58 9.53
N LEU A 272 -21.23 18.21 10.70
CA LEU A 272 -20.42 17.93 11.90
C LEU A 272 -20.63 16.48 12.37
N LEU A 273 -21.89 16.10 12.55
CA LEU A 273 -22.34 14.75 12.86
C LEU A 273 -23.31 14.32 11.77
N PRO A 274 -22.86 13.56 10.76
CA PRO A 274 -23.72 13.24 9.63
C PRO A 274 -24.77 12.18 10.01
N ALA A 275 -26.00 12.37 9.56
CA ALA A 275 -27.05 11.36 9.72
C ALA A 275 -26.68 10.05 9.00
N PRO A 276 -27.16 8.89 9.49
CA PRO A 276 -27.10 7.64 8.73
C PRO A 276 -27.75 7.80 7.36
N LEU A 277 -27.22 7.12 6.35
CA LEU A 277 -27.88 7.01 5.04
C LEU A 277 -29.18 6.21 5.21
N SER A 278 -30.18 6.51 4.38
CA SER A 278 -31.46 5.78 4.39
C SER A 278 -31.22 4.30 4.13
N GLU A 279 -31.85 3.45 4.95
CA GLU A 279 -31.68 2.00 4.85
C GLU A 279 -32.18 1.45 3.51
N VAL A 280 -33.28 2.01 3.01
CA VAL A 280 -33.82 1.70 1.69
C VAL A 280 -34.01 3.01 0.93
N THR A 281 -33.46 3.08 -0.28
CA THR A 281 -33.71 4.17 -1.22
C THR A 281 -34.35 3.57 -2.48
N PRO A 282 -35.59 3.95 -2.82
CA PRO A 282 -36.30 3.36 -3.95
C PRO A 282 -35.65 3.72 -5.29
N ALA A 283 -35.79 2.82 -6.27
CA ALA A 283 -35.44 3.10 -7.66
C ALA A 283 -36.28 4.26 -8.20
N LEU A 284 -35.70 5.08 -9.08
CA LEU A 284 -36.46 6.01 -9.89
C LEU A 284 -37.00 5.27 -11.12
N GLY A 285 -38.32 5.34 -11.32
CA GLY A 285 -38.98 4.61 -12.40
C GLY A 285 -39.11 3.11 -12.11
N ARG A 286 -38.89 2.29 -13.15
CA ARG A 286 -39.00 0.83 -13.03
C ARG A 286 -37.79 0.28 -12.26
N ARG A 287 -38.06 -0.53 -11.23
CA ARG A 287 -36.99 -1.26 -10.51
C ARG A 287 -36.43 -2.38 -11.39
N HIS A 288 -35.15 -2.28 -11.72
CA HIS A 288 -34.39 -3.29 -12.47
C HIS A 288 -33.53 -4.16 -11.56
N TYR A 289 -32.88 -3.55 -10.58
CA TYR A 289 -31.93 -4.22 -9.69
C TYR A 289 -32.20 -3.86 -8.23
N ARG A 290 -31.82 -4.76 -7.33
CA ARG A 290 -31.78 -4.50 -5.90
C ARG A 290 -30.34 -4.64 -5.41
N VAL A 291 -29.72 -3.50 -5.10
CA VAL A 291 -28.28 -3.42 -4.83
C VAL A 291 -28.02 -3.12 -3.36
N GLY A 292 -27.11 -3.87 -2.74
CA GLY A 292 -26.58 -3.52 -1.42
C GLY A 292 -25.50 -2.47 -1.58
N PHE A 293 -25.43 -1.47 -0.72
CA PHE A 293 -24.41 -0.42 -0.75
C PHE A 293 -23.61 -0.41 0.56
N ILE A 294 -22.29 -0.57 0.43
CA ILE A 294 -21.36 -0.44 1.56
C ILE A 294 -20.86 1.00 1.62
N SER A 295 -21.28 1.73 2.65
CA SER A 295 -20.99 3.16 2.81
C SER A 295 -19.54 3.43 3.24
N GLY A 296 -18.90 2.45 3.89
CA GLY A 296 -17.53 2.52 4.40
C GLY A 296 -17.38 3.44 5.63
N CYS A 297 -16.53 3.06 6.59
CA CYS A 297 -16.41 3.80 7.86
C CYS A 297 -15.87 5.24 7.69
N ILE A 298 -14.77 5.41 6.95
CA ILE A 298 -14.14 6.72 6.71
C ILE A 298 -14.86 7.50 5.59
N MET A 299 -15.26 6.81 4.53
CA MET A 299 -16.04 7.37 3.42
C MET A 299 -17.31 8.03 3.96
N ASP A 300 -18.00 7.35 4.88
CA ASP A 300 -19.18 7.87 5.56
C ASP A 300 -18.87 8.96 6.61
N GLN A 301 -17.67 9.52 6.71
CA GLN A 301 -17.44 10.74 7.52
C GLN A 301 -16.89 11.90 6.71
N VAL A 302 -16.03 11.60 5.75
CA VAL A 302 -15.26 12.61 4.99
C VAL A 302 -15.79 12.79 3.57
N PHE A 303 -16.33 11.73 2.95
CA PHE A 303 -16.71 11.68 1.53
C PHE A 303 -18.18 11.28 1.36
N ARG A 304 -19.04 11.77 2.27
CA ARG A 304 -20.47 11.46 2.30
C ARG A 304 -21.19 11.84 1.02
N ASP A 305 -20.82 12.98 0.47
CA ASP A 305 -21.32 13.53 -0.77
C ASP A 305 -21.13 12.55 -1.93
N ILE A 306 -19.98 11.88 -2.00
CA ILE A 306 -19.71 10.81 -2.98
C ILE A 306 -20.64 9.62 -2.74
N ASN A 307 -20.88 9.22 -1.49
CA ASN A 307 -21.85 8.16 -1.18
C ASN A 307 -23.27 8.55 -1.62
N LYS A 308 -23.71 9.77 -1.31
CA LYS A 308 -25.02 10.30 -1.73
C LYS A 308 -25.13 10.35 -3.26
N ALA A 309 -24.09 10.81 -3.96
CA ALA A 309 -24.04 10.83 -5.42
C ALA A 309 -24.12 9.42 -6.02
N THR A 310 -23.38 8.47 -5.43
CA THR A 310 -23.42 7.05 -5.84
C THR A 310 -24.84 6.50 -5.74
N ILE A 311 -25.55 6.77 -4.63
CA ILE A 311 -26.95 6.35 -4.45
C ILE A 311 -27.84 6.99 -5.52
N ARG A 312 -27.71 8.30 -5.78
CA ARG A 312 -28.53 8.98 -6.80
C ARG A 312 -28.30 8.42 -8.22
N VAL A 313 -27.05 8.15 -8.58
CA VAL A 313 -26.71 7.52 -9.87
C VAL A 313 -27.32 6.12 -9.96
N LEU A 314 -27.21 5.32 -8.90
CA LEU A 314 -27.80 3.98 -8.87
C LEU A 314 -29.33 4.03 -8.99
N THR A 315 -30.00 4.90 -8.23
CA THR A 315 -31.47 4.99 -8.27
C THR A 315 -31.98 5.52 -9.60
N ALA A 316 -31.28 6.47 -10.22
CA ALA A 316 -31.58 6.95 -11.58
C ALA A 316 -31.42 5.87 -12.66
N ASN A 317 -30.57 4.86 -12.42
CA ASN A 317 -30.42 3.67 -13.26
C ASN A 317 -31.31 2.50 -12.79
N GLY A 318 -32.43 2.81 -12.12
CA GLY A 318 -33.45 1.83 -11.76
C GLY A 318 -33.05 0.86 -10.63
N CYS A 319 -32.03 1.19 -9.83
CA CYS A 319 -31.63 0.36 -8.70
C CYS A 319 -32.39 0.75 -7.42
N GLU A 320 -33.00 -0.22 -6.75
CA GLU A 320 -33.40 -0.10 -5.35
C GLU A 320 -32.14 -0.29 -4.49
N VAL A 321 -31.74 0.74 -3.75
CA VAL A 321 -30.48 0.75 -3.00
C VAL A 321 -30.73 0.45 -1.54
N ILE A 322 -30.09 -0.60 -1.04
CA ILE A 322 -30.16 -1.08 0.34
C ILE A 322 -28.86 -0.72 1.05
N THR A 323 -28.93 0.12 2.09
CA THR A 323 -27.79 0.54 2.91
C THR A 323 -28.03 0.15 4.37
N PRO A 324 -27.81 -1.12 4.76
CA PRO A 324 -28.14 -1.60 6.10
C PRO A 324 -27.50 -0.73 7.19
N MET A 325 -28.26 -0.33 8.20
CA MET A 325 -27.74 0.55 9.27
C MET A 325 -26.73 -0.18 10.17
N GLN A 326 -26.82 -1.50 10.23
CA GLN A 326 -26.00 -2.36 11.08
C GLN A 326 -24.68 -2.75 10.42
N GLN A 327 -24.42 -2.35 9.16
CA GLN A 327 -23.14 -2.64 8.51
C GLN A 327 -21.97 -2.03 9.31
N GLN A 328 -20.82 -2.71 9.29
CA GLN A 328 -19.61 -2.25 9.96
C GLN A 328 -18.51 -1.92 8.95
N CYS A 329 -17.35 -1.51 9.45
CA CYS A 329 -16.16 -1.34 8.63
C CYS A 329 -15.92 -2.57 7.73
N CYS A 330 -15.47 -2.31 6.50
CA CYS A 330 -15.13 -3.35 5.51
C CYS A 330 -13.91 -4.20 5.92
N GLY A 331 -13.17 -3.83 6.97
CA GLY A 331 -12.02 -4.59 7.48
C GLY A 331 -10.71 -4.41 6.70
N ALA A 332 -10.69 -3.64 5.61
CA ALA A 332 -9.50 -3.47 4.77
C ALA A 332 -8.29 -2.96 5.57
N LEU A 333 -8.45 -1.87 6.33
CA LEU A 333 -7.37 -1.30 7.14
C LEU A 333 -6.86 -2.29 8.20
N HIS A 334 -7.74 -3.11 8.76
CA HIS A 334 -7.36 -4.14 9.73
C HIS A 334 -6.46 -5.18 9.08
N VAL A 335 -6.89 -5.79 7.98
CA VAL A 335 -6.12 -6.84 7.28
C VAL A 335 -4.77 -6.29 6.79
N HIS A 336 -4.74 -5.08 6.24
CA HIS A 336 -3.50 -4.45 5.80
C HIS A 336 -2.52 -4.17 6.96
N ALA A 337 -3.04 -3.88 8.16
CA ALA A 337 -2.24 -3.64 9.35
C ALA A 337 -1.83 -4.92 10.10
N GLY A 338 -2.16 -6.11 9.58
CA GLY A 338 -1.90 -7.39 10.22
C GLY A 338 -2.95 -7.82 11.26
N GLU A 339 -4.06 -7.09 11.39
CA GLU A 339 -5.20 -7.42 12.26
C GLU A 339 -6.18 -8.39 11.58
N ALA A 340 -5.67 -9.49 11.03
CA ALA A 340 -6.43 -10.41 10.19
C ALA A 340 -7.65 -11.03 10.90
N GLU A 341 -7.50 -11.43 12.17
CA GLU A 341 -8.62 -11.98 12.97
C GLU A 341 -9.74 -10.97 13.18
N ARG A 342 -9.39 -9.69 13.40
CA ARG A 342 -10.39 -8.64 13.52
C ARG A 342 -11.07 -8.39 12.18
N GLY A 343 -10.30 -8.39 11.09
CA GLY A 343 -10.80 -8.36 9.72
C GLY A 343 -11.83 -9.46 9.45
N ARG A 344 -11.54 -10.71 9.84
CA ARG A 344 -12.47 -11.85 9.72
C ARG A 344 -13.77 -11.63 10.49
N LYS A 345 -13.71 -11.10 11.72
CA LYS A 345 -14.91 -10.77 12.51
C LYS A 345 -15.79 -9.73 11.81
N LEU A 346 -15.19 -8.69 11.25
CA LEU A 346 -15.91 -7.65 10.49
C LEU A 346 -16.50 -8.21 9.19
N ALA A 347 -15.78 -9.11 8.52
CA ALA A 347 -16.26 -9.77 7.32
C ALA A 347 -17.50 -10.62 7.59
N ARG A 348 -17.45 -11.49 8.63
CA ARG A 348 -18.60 -12.30 9.07
C ARG A 348 -19.82 -11.44 9.38
N HIS A 349 -19.64 -10.38 10.18
CA HIS A 349 -20.70 -9.44 10.53
C HIS A 349 -21.36 -8.81 9.30
N ASN A 350 -20.56 -8.32 8.35
CA ASN A 350 -21.10 -7.73 7.13
C ASN A 350 -21.86 -8.76 6.27
N ILE A 351 -21.37 -9.99 6.17
CA ILE A 351 -22.10 -11.07 5.48
C ILE A 351 -23.46 -11.32 6.15
N ASP A 352 -23.49 -11.46 7.47
CA ASP A 352 -24.73 -11.68 8.24
C ASP A 352 -25.73 -10.53 8.08
N VAL A 353 -25.24 -9.29 8.00
CA VAL A 353 -26.09 -8.11 7.81
C VAL A 353 -26.67 -8.06 6.40
N PHE A 354 -25.90 -8.36 5.36
CA PHE A 354 -26.35 -8.16 3.97
C PHE A 354 -27.14 -9.34 3.40
N GLU A 355 -26.89 -10.59 3.84
CA GLU A 355 -27.55 -11.78 3.31
C GLU A 355 -29.09 -11.72 3.38
N PRO A 356 -29.73 -11.33 4.51
CA PRO A 356 -31.20 -11.30 4.64
C PRO A 356 -31.87 -10.38 3.63
N TYR A 357 -31.15 -9.36 3.15
CA TYR A 357 -31.71 -8.47 2.15
C TYR A 357 -31.87 -9.19 0.80
N ASN A 358 -31.05 -10.18 0.42
CA ASN A 358 -31.07 -10.79 -0.91
C ASN A 358 -30.81 -9.78 -2.04
N CYS A 359 -29.69 -9.05 -1.96
CA CYS A 359 -29.26 -8.16 -3.04
C CYS A 359 -28.69 -8.95 -4.23
N ASP A 360 -28.91 -8.43 -5.43
CA ASP A 360 -28.35 -8.94 -6.69
C ASP A 360 -26.84 -8.70 -6.74
N VAL A 361 -26.44 -7.49 -6.34
CA VAL A 361 -25.05 -7.00 -6.35
C VAL A 361 -24.78 -6.21 -5.08
N ILE A 362 -23.56 -6.27 -4.56
CA ILE A 362 -23.06 -5.42 -3.47
C ILE A 362 -22.12 -4.38 -4.06
N ILE A 363 -22.51 -3.11 -3.99
CA ILE A 363 -21.80 -1.98 -4.57
C ILE A 363 -20.91 -1.32 -3.53
N ILE A 364 -19.70 -0.97 -3.97
CA ILE A 364 -18.71 -0.18 -3.24
C ILE A 364 -18.12 0.87 -4.17
N ASN A 365 -17.85 2.06 -3.65
CA ASN A 365 -17.25 3.18 -4.38
C ASN A 365 -15.86 3.58 -3.81
N SER A 366 -15.27 2.68 -3.02
CA SER A 366 -13.98 2.85 -2.38
C SER A 366 -13.09 1.66 -2.73
N ALA A 367 -12.06 1.90 -3.54
CA ALA A 367 -11.18 0.84 -4.05
C ALA A 367 -10.55 -0.01 -2.93
N GLY A 368 -10.11 0.62 -1.83
CA GLY A 368 -9.53 -0.09 -0.68
C GLY A 368 -10.51 -1.07 -0.06
N CYS A 369 -11.71 -0.60 0.30
CA CYS A 369 -12.77 -1.50 0.78
C CYS A 369 -13.18 -2.54 -0.26
N GLY A 370 -13.29 -2.15 -1.53
CA GLY A 370 -13.68 -3.07 -2.61
C GLY A 370 -12.70 -4.21 -2.80
N SER A 371 -11.39 -3.95 -2.75
CA SER A 371 -10.38 -5.00 -2.80
C SER A 371 -10.56 -5.99 -1.65
N ASN A 372 -10.74 -5.51 -0.42
CA ASN A 372 -10.90 -6.40 0.73
C ASN A 372 -12.23 -7.19 0.71
N LEU A 373 -13.33 -6.56 0.29
CA LEU A 373 -14.64 -7.21 0.19
C LEU A 373 -14.64 -8.35 -0.84
N LYS A 374 -13.95 -8.16 -1.97
CA LYS A 374 -13.76 -9.22 -2.98
C LYS A 374 -12.90 -10.37 -2.48
N GLU A 375 -12.05 -10.13 -1.48
CA GLU A 375 -11.22 -11.15 -0.84
C GLU A 375 -11.86 -11.81 0.39
N TYR A 376 -13.11 -11.48 0.77
CA TYR A 376 -13.76 -12.16 1.90
C TYR A 376 -13.81 -13.68 1.73
N GLY A 377 -14.05 -14.18 0.52
CA GLY A 377 -14.00 -15.61 0.21
C GLY A 377 -12.66 -16.25 0.54
N HIS A 378 -11.54 -15.55 0.30
CA HIS A 378 -10.21 -16.01 0.67
C HIS A 378 -9.93 -15.85 2.17
N LEU A 379 -10.32 -14.70 2.73
CA LEU A 379 -10.13 -14.35 4.14
C LEU A 379 -10.81 -15.32 5.10
N LEU A 380 -11.97 -15.86 4.69
CA LEU A 380 -12.80 -16.78 5.45
C LEU A 380 -12.81 -18.22 4.88
N ARG A 381 -11.86 -18.58 4.00
CA ARG A 381 -11.84 -19.88 3.31
C ARG A 381 -11.77 -21.09 4.24
N ASP A 382 -11.13 -20.92 5.39
CA ASP A 382 -10.93 -21.97 6.40
C ASP A 382 -12.04 -21.95 7.48
N ASP A 383 -12.99 -21.02 7.39
CA ASP A 383 -14.13 -20.94 8.30
C ASP A 383 -15.26 -21.87 7.79
N PRO A 384 -15.56 -23.00 8.47
CA PRO A 384 -16.52 -23.98 7.96
C PRO A 384 -17.94 -23.42 7.85
N GLN A 385 -18.28 -22.40 8.65
CA GLN A 385 -19.59 -21.76 8.62
C GLN A 385 -19.69 -20.68 7.54
N TYR A 386 -18.58 -19.96 7.28
CA TYR A 386 -18.59 -18.80 6.40
C TYR A 386 -17.92 -18.98 5.05
N ALA A 387 -17.08 -19.99 4.81
CA ALA A 387 -16.32 -20.12 3.56
C ALA A 387 -17.19 -19.99 2.29
N ARG A 388 -18.26 -20.78 2.20
CA ARG A 388 -19.20 -20.72 1.06
C ARG A 388 -19.98 -19.40 1.01
N ARG A 389 -20.41 -18.90 2.17
CA ARG A 389 -21.17 -17.64 2.30
C ARG A 389 -20.33 -16.45 1.86
N ALA A 390 -19.07 -16.40 2.29
CA ALA A 390 -18.10 -15.39 1.96
C ALA A 390 -17.74 -15.42 0.47
N GLN A 391 -17.56 -16.61 -0.13
CA GLN A 391 -17.35 -16.73 -1.57
C GLN A 391 -18.55 -16.20 -2.37
N ALA A 392 -19.77 -16.55 -1.97
CA ALA A 392 -20.99 -16.05 -2.59
C ALA A 392 -21.15 -14.54 -2.42
N PHE A 393 -20.81 -14.01 -1.24
CA PHE A 393 -20.81 -12.58 -0.97
C PHE A 393 -19.80 -11.84 -1.86
N SER A 394 -18.53 -12.28 -1.86
CA SER A 394 -17.46 -11.69 -2.68
C SER A 394 -17.77 -11.72 -4.17
N ALA A 395 -18.40 -12.77 -4.68
CA ALA A 395 -18.81 -12.87 -6.09
C ALA A 395 -19.85 -11.81 -6.50
N LYS A 396 -20.64 -11.30 -5.53
CA LYS A 396 -21.60 -10.21 -5.76
C LYS A 396 -20.98 -8.81 -5.62
N VAL A 397 -19.77 -8.69 -5.08
CA VAL A 397 -19.15 -7.39 -4.84
C VAL A 397 -18.66 -6.80 -6.17
N LYS A 398 -19.13 -5.60 -6.51
CA LYS A 398 -18.68 -4.83 -7.66
C LYS A 398 -18.32 -3.41 -7.26
N ASP A 399 -17.27 -2.88 -7.87
CA ASP A 399 -17.06 -1.44 -7.84
C ASP A 399 -18.21 -0.73 -8.59
N ILE A 400 -18.60 0.47 -8.19
CA ILE A 400 -19.65 1.23 -8.86
C ILE A 400 -19.41 1.37 -10.37
N SER A 401 -18.18 1.66 -10.78
CA SER A 401 -17.84 1.82 -12.20
C SER A 401 -17.91 0.49 -12.95
N GLU A 402 -17.50 -0.61 -12.30
CA GLU A 402 -17.63 -1.96 -12.84
C GLU A 402 -19.09 -2.36 -13.04
N PHE A 403 -19.96 -2.03 -12.08
CA PHE A 403 -21.39 -2.32 -12.17
C PHE A 403 -22.06 -1.51 -13.28
N LEU A 404 -21.83 -0.20 -13.31
CA LEU A 404 -22.41 0.70 -14.32
C LEU A 404 -21.98 0.31 -15.74
N ALA A 405 -20.74 -0.11 -15.93
CA ALA A 405 -20.26 -0.61 -17.22
C ALA A 405 -20.91 -1.95 -17.64
N SER A 406 -21.51 -2.69 -16.70
CA SER A 406 -22.14 -3.98 -16.95
C SER A 406 -23.64 -3.93 -17.22
N ILE A 407 -24.26 -2.75 -17.13
CA ILE A 407 -25.70 -2.55 -17.35
C ILE A 407 -25.95 -1.57 -18.50
N GLU A 408 -27.16 -1.61 -19.06
CA GLU A 408 -27.62 -0.54 -19.93
C GLU A 408 -27.96 0.70 -19.09
N LEU A 409 -27.24 1.79 -19.32
CA LEU A 409 -27.44 3.03 -18.58
C LEU A 409 -28.73 3.73 -19.02
N ASN A 410 -29.40 4.36 -18.07
CA ASN A 410 -30.55 5.22 -18.35
C ASN A 410 -30.08 6.47 -19.13
N GLN A 411 -30.41 6.53 -20.42
CA GLN A 411 -30.02 7.63 -21.32
C GLN A 411 -30.83 8.91 -21.11
N GLU A 412 -31.97 8.83 -20.42
CA GLU A 412 -32.82 9.97 -20.09
C GLU A 412 -32.41 10.65 -18.77
N MET A 413 -31.31 10.20 -18.18
CA MET A 413 -30.79 10.75 -16.94
C MET A 413 -30.27 12.19 -17.18
N GLY A 414 -30.91 13.16 -16.50
CA GLY A 414 -30.45 14.56 -16.48
C GLY A 414 -29.20 14.77 -15.59
N GLU A 415 -29.00 15.97 -15.09
CA GLU A 415 -27.97 16.23 -14.07
C GLU A 415 -28.38 15.54 -12.74
N VAL A 416 -27.54 14.62 -12.24
CA VAL A 416 -27.81 13.79 -11.05
C VAL A 416 -26.80 14.02 -9.94
#